data_AF-A0AAU2KFX5-F1
#
_entry.id   AF-A0AAU2KFX5-F1
#
_cell.length_a   1.000
_cell.length_b   1.000
_cell.length_c   1.000
_cell.angle_alpha   90.00
_cell.angle_beta   90.00
_cell.angle_gamma   90.00
#
_symmetry.space_group_name_H-M   'P 1'
#
loop_
_entity.id
_entity.type
_entity.pdbx_description
1 polymer ?
#
loop_
_entity_poly.entity_id
_entity_poly.type
_entity_poly.pdbx_seq_one_letter_code
_entity_poly.pdbx_strand_id
1 'polypeptide(L)'
;MSEKARKLFDALDLNQDGELTRLEVITALRSKGPTLAAEGVLPVWAVGDEDASSALFDAADANGDEVLSFEEFAAVVDRRFGW
;
A
#
# COMPACT_ATOMS: atom_id res chain seq x y z
N MET A 1 -15.57 6.32 1.28
CA MET A 1 -14.15 6.75 1.22
C MET A 1 -13.50 6.32 2.52
N SER A 2 -12.86 5.16 2.53
CA SER A 2 -12.40 4.50 3.77
C SER A 2 -11.22 5.24 4.40
N GLU A 3 -11.45 5.87 5.56
CA GLU A 3 -10.40 6.54 6.37
C GLU A 3 -9.19 5.63 6.64
N LYS A 4 -9.41 4.31 6.67
CA LYS A 4 -8.35 3.30 6.82
C LYS A 4 -7.40 3.27 5.62
N ALA A 5 -7.94 3.37 4.40
CA ALA A 5 -7.12 3.42 3.18
C ALA A 5 -6.29 4.70 3.15
N ARG A 6 -6.87 5.83 3.60
CA ARG A 6 -6.14 7.11 3.72
C ARG A 6 -5.01 7.04 4.73
N LYS A 7 -5.25 6.48 5.91
CA LYS A 7 -4.20 6.28 6.93
C LYS A 7 -3.08 5.36 6.45
N LEU A 8 -3.40 4.31 5.70
CA LEU A 8 -2.39 3.46 5.08
C LEU A 8 -1.58 4.20 4.03
N PHE A 9 -2.29 4.90 3.14
CA PHE A 9 -1.67 5.66 2.07
C PHE A 9 -0.68 6.67 2.65
N ASP A 10 -1.12 7.49 3.61
CA ASP A 10 -0.27 8.47 4.31
C ASP A 10 0.87 7.80 5.12
N ALA A 11 0.72 6.54 5.53
CA ALA A 11 1.78 5.82 6.22
C ALA A 11 2.86 5.28 5.27
N LEU A 12 2.46 4.91 4.05
CA LEU A 12 3.34 4.41 2.99
C LEU A 12 4.01 5.55 2.21
N ASP A 13 3.32 6.68 2.08
CA ASP A 13 3.77 7.88 1.40
C ASP A 13 4.80 8.61 2.26
N LEU A 14 6.08 8.44 1.92
CA LEU A 14 7.20 8.97 2.70
C LEU A 14 7.49 10.43 2.36
N ASN A 15 7.25 10.84 1.11
CA ASN A 15 7.53 12.18 0.62
C ASN A 15 6.30 13.10 0.67
N GLN A 16 5.11 12.55 0.95
CA GLN A 16 3.81 13.21 1.03
C GLN A 16 3.41 13.89 -0.29
N ASP A 17 3.79 13.33 -1.43
CA ASP A 17 3.45 13.86 -2.76
C ASP A 17 2.07 13.42 -3.25
N GLY A 18 1.42 12.47 -2.56
CA GLY A 18 0.11 11.97 -2.94
C GLY A 18 0.13 10.79 -3.92
N GLU A 19 1.32 10.27 -4.23
CA GLU A 19 1.58 9.09 -5.05
C GLU A 19 2.44 8.09 -4.25
N LEU A 20 2.31 6.81 -4.55
CA LEU A 20 3.11 5.77 -3.90
C LEU A 20 4.00 5.12 -4.94
N THR A 21 5.31 5.39 -4.87
CA THR A 21 6.26 4.70 -5.74
C THR A 21 6.58 3.30 -5.21
N ARG A 22 7.02 2.39 -6.10
CA ARG A 22 7.47 1.04 -5.70
C ARG A 22 8.53 1.10 -4.58
N LEU A 23 9.46 2.06 -4.68
CA LEU A 23 10.54 2.22 -3.70
C LEU A 23 10.00 2.62 -2.32
N GLU A 24 9.04 3.53 -2.27
CA GLU A 24 8.39 3.97 -1.04
C GLU A 24 7.56 2.86 -0.41
N VAL A 25 6.77 2.14 -1.21
CA VAL A 25 5.99 0.99 -0.73
C VAL A 25 6.91 -0.07 -0.12
N ILE A 26 7.98 -0.47 -0.81
CA ILE A 26 8.94 -1.44 -0.28
C ILE A 26 9.60 -0.93 1.00
N THR A 27 10.07 0.32 1.00
CA THR A 27 10.78 0.91 2.15
C THR A 27 9.86 1.04 3.36
N ALA A 28 8.63 1.51 3.15
CA ALA A 28 7.63 1.67 4.17
C ALA A 28 7.08 0.32 4.67
N LEU A 29 6.91 -0.69 3.81
CA LEU A 29 6.55 -2.04 4.25
C LEU A 29 7.66 -2.69 5.05
N ARG A 30 8.93 -2.48 4.69
CA ARG A 30 10.06 -3.00 5.47
C ARG A 30 10.18 -2.32 6.84
N SER A 31 9.94 -1.01 6.90
CA SER A 31 10.11 -0.23 8.13
C SER A 31 8.86 -0.24 9.02
N LYS A 32 7.68 -0.03 8.44
CA LYS A 32 6.38 0.13 9.11
C LYS A 32 5.46 -1.07 8.93
N GLY A 33 5.72 -1.98 8.00
CA GLY A 33 4.86 -3.15 7.76
C GLY A 33 4.58 -3.97 9.02
N PRO A 34 5.58 -4.32 9.88
CA PRO A 34 5.31 -5.05 11.12
C PRO A 34 4.32 -4.32 12.03
N THR A 35 4.42 -2.99 12.11
CA THR A 35 3.51 -2.14 12.89
C THR A 35 2.13 -2.09 12.26
N LEU A 36 2.03 -1.86 10.95
CA LEU A 36 0.76 -1.79 10.23
C LEU A 36 0.01 -3.12 10.20
N ALA A 37 0.73 -4.25 10.16
CA ALA A 37 0.15 -5.58 10.34
C ALA A 37 -0.30 -5.82 11.78
N ALA A 38 0.48 -5.39 12.77
CA ALA A 38 0.10 -5.50 14.18
C ALA A 38 -1.14 -4.65 14.51
N GLU A 39 -1.30 -3.50 13.86
CA GLU A 39 -2.48 -2.65 13.98
C GLU A 39 -3.70 -3.20 13.19
N GLY A 40 -3.54 -4.31 12.47
CA GLY A 40 -4.61 -4.92 11.66
C GLY A 40 -5.02 -4.08 10.46
N VAL A 41 -4.17 -3.12 10.07
CA VAL A 41 -4.42 -2.19 8.98
C VAL A 41 -3.93 -2.80 7.67
N LEU A 42 -2.78 -3.48 7.69
CA LEU A 42 -2.32 -4.35 6.60
C LEU A 42 -2.52 -5.82 6.97
N PRO A 43 -2.84 -6.67 5.99
CA PRO A 43 -2.77 -8.11 6.22
C PRO A 43 -1.31 -8.56 6.27
N VAL A 44 -1.07 -9.64 7.01
CA VAL A 44 0.27 -10.22 7.19
C VAL A 44 0.91 -10.62 5.85
N TRP A 45 0.13 -10.95 4.82
CA TRP A 45 0.65 -11.26 3.48
C TRP A 45 1.14 -10.04 2.68
N ALA A 46 0.67 -8.83 3.02
CA ALA A 46 1.20 -7.58 2.45
C ALA A 46 2.50 -7.14 3.13
N VAL A 47 2.81 -7.74 4.28
CA VAL A 47 4.05 -7.50 5.04
C VAL A 47 4.95 -8.70 4.81
N GLY A 48 5.59 -8.71 3.64
CA GLY A 48 6.50 -9.76 3.21
C GLY A 48 7.79 -9.21 2.61
N ASP A 49 8.51 -10.05 1.89
CA ASP A 49 9.69 -9.65 1.12
C ASP A 49 9.33 -8.72 -0.05
N GLU A 50 10.35 -8.14 -0.68
CA GLU A 50 10.22 -7.29 -1.87
C GLU A 50 9.35 -7.88 -2.97
N ASP A 51 9.36 -9.21 -3.13
CA ASP A 51 8.53 -9.92 -4.10
C ASP A 51 7.04 -9.84 -3.77
N ALA A 52 6.66 -9.96 -2.50
CA ALA A 52 5.26 -9.85 -2.06
C ALA A 52 4.75 -8.41 -2.18
N SER A 53 5.62 -7.46 -1.84
CA SER A 53 5.35 -6.02 -1.99
C SER A 53 5.20 -5.66 -3.47
N SER A 54 6.06 -6.21 -4.33
CA SER A 54 6.02 -6.04 -5.78
C SER A 54 4.76 -6.63 -6.38
N ALA A 55 4.35 -7.85 -5.99
CA ALA A 55 3.12 -8.46 -6.50
C ALA A 55 1.86 -7.71 -6.04
N LEU A 56 1.86 -7.12 -4.83
CA LEU A 56 0.80 -6.23 -4.37
C LEU A 56 0.76 -4.96 -5.23
N PHE A 57 1.93 -4.38 -5.45
CA PHE A 57 2.10 -3.16 -6.24
C PHE A 57 1.59 -3.38 -7.67
N ASP A 58 2.07 -4.42 -8.35
CA ASP A 58 1.65 -4.78 -9.71
C ASP A 58 0.14 -5.08 -9.81
N ALA A 59 -0.46 -5.62 -8.74
CA ALA A 59 -1.90 -5.85 -8.70
C ALA A 59 -2.71 -4.57 -8.47
N ALA A 60 -2.09 -3.54 -7.89
CA ALA A 60 -2.71 -2.26 -7.65
C ALA A 60 -2.48 -1.26 -8.80
N ASP A 61 -1.33 -1.38 -9.47
CA ASP A 61 -0.92 -0.58 -10.61
C ASP A 61 -1.66 -1.07 -11.86
N ALA A 62 -2.88 -0.54 -12.04
CA ALA A 62 -3.75 -0.92 -13.13
C ALA A 62 -3.37 -0.22 -14.45
N ASN A 63 -2.68 0.91 -14.38
CA ASN A 63 -2.33 1.75 -15.51
C ASN A 63 -0.90 1.46 -16.03
N GLY A 64 -0.07 0.79 -15.24
CA GLY A 64 1.31 0.40 -15.54
C GLY A 64 2.30 1.56 -15.48
N ASP A 65 2.04 2.59 -14.67
CA ASP A 65 2.87 3.79 -14.55
C ASP A 65 3.93 3.70 -13.44
N GLU A 66 4.02 2.55 -12.77
CA GLU A 66 4.95 2.30 -11.65
C GLU A 66 4.75 3.22 -10.44
N VAL A 67 3.59 3.91 -10.36
CA VAL A 67 3.14 4.67 -9.21
C VAL A 67 1.71 4.25 -8.82
N LEU A 68 1.35 4.43 -7.55
CA LEU A 68 -0.01 4.16 -7.09
C LEU A 68 -0.64 5.45 -6.63
N SER A 69 -1.64 5.90 -7.37
CA SER A 69 -2.49 6.99 -6.91
C SER A 69 -3.34 6.56 -5.73
N PHE A 70 -3.82 7.53 -4.95
CA PHE A 70 -4.75 7.26 -3.86
C PHE A 70 -6.01 6.50 -4.32
N GLU A 71 -6.50 6.79 -5.54
CA GLU A 71 -7.69 6.14 -6.10
C GLU A 71 -7.45 4.68 -6.45
N GLU A 72 -6.31 4.34 -7.06
CA GLU A 72 -5.93 2.97 -7.38
C GLU A 72 -5.71 2.14 -6.13
N PHE A 73 -4.98 2.71 -5.17
CA PHE A 73 -4.76 2.07 -3.87
C PHE A 73 -6.09 1.84 -3.15
N ALA A 74 -6.95 2.86 -3.07
CA ALA A 74 -8.25 2.74 -2.43
C ALA A 74 -9.13 1.71 -3.13
N ALA A 75 -9.18 1.67 -4.46
CA ALA A 75 -9.97 0.72 -5.21
C ALA A 75 -9.53 -0.74 -4.98
N VAL A 76 -8.21 -0.98 -4.90
CA VAL A 76 -7.66 -2.32 -4.67
C VAL A 76 -7.89 -2.78 -3.24
N VAL A 77 -7.67 -1.88 -2.28
CA VAL A 77 -7.90 -2.15 -0.86
C VAL A 77 -9.40 -2.37 -0.59
N ASP A 78 -10.27 -1.52 -1.15
CA ASP A 78 -11.72 -1.67 -1.05
C ASP A 78 -12.18 -3.02 -1.63
N ARG A 79 -11.73 -3.36 -2.85
CA ARG A 79 -12.07 -4.62 -3.52
C ARG A 79 -11.56 -5.86 -2.77
N ARG A 80 -10.40 -5.79 -2.13
CA ARG A 80 -9.71 -6.94 -1.53
C ARG A 80 -9.97 -7.12 -0.04
N PHE A 81 -10.24 -6.04 0.69
CA PHE A 81 -10.54 -6.04 2.12
C PHE A 81 -12.02 -5.81 2.43
N GLY A 82 -12.83 -5.35 1.46
CA GLY A 82 -14.27 -5.13 1.63
C GLY A 82 -14.59 -4.10 2.71
N TRP A 83 -13.89 -2.95 2.68
CA TRP A 83 -14.13 -1.85 3.61
C TRP A 83 -15.29 -0.95 3.20
#